data_AF-A0AAP3CT33-F1
#
_entry.id   AF-A0AAP3CT33-F1
#
_cell.length_a   1.000
_cell.length_b   1.000
_cell.length_c   1.000
_cell.angle_alpha   90.00
_cell.angle_beta   90.00
_cell.angle_gamma   90.00
#
_symmetry.space_group_name_H-M   'P 1'
#
loop_
_entity.id
_entity.type
_entity.pdbx_description
1 polymer ?
#
loop_
_entity_poly.entity_id
_entity_poly.type
_entity_poly.pdbx_seq_one_letter_code
_entity_poly.pdbx_strand_id
1 'polypeptide(L)'
;MSNYPYKHDKGSLVYKVENYKFRFRGIHAAEIEIADVPGENAAFTFQIEENKTFWGDVPSGLLGKLHSGCEELKPFGVELTFYNDKDAAIQVATDTIEKILNKYKAPGKLDF
;
A
#
# COMPACT_ATOMS: atom_id res chain seq x y z
N MET A 1 10.74 28.53 -3.41
CA MET A 1 11.08 27.13 -3.11
C MET A 1 11.40 27.05 -1.62
N SER A 2 10.89 26.06 -0.89
CA SER A 2 11.21 25.87 0.53
C SER A 2 12.33 24.84 0.66
N ASN A 3 13.36 25.12 1.46
CA ASN A 3 14.43 24.16 1.73
C ASN A 3 13.87 23.01 2.57
N TYR A 4 13.92 21.77 2.07
CA TYR A 4 13.55 20.58 2.84
C TYR A 4 14.76 20.15 3.70
N PRO A 5 14.72 20.22 5.04
CA PRO A 5 15.96 20.33 5.85
C PRO A 5 16.36 19.06 6.61
N TYR A 6 16.16 17.87 6.05
CA TYR A 6 16.74 16.65 6.62
C TYR A 6 18.18 16.44 6.10
N LYS A 7 19.06 15.88 6.94
CA LYS A 7 20.42 15.43 6.59
C LYS A 7 20.56 14.02 7.15
N HIS A 8 20.89 13.04 6.31
CA HIS A 8 20.89 11.64 6.70
C HIS A 8 22.27 10.98 6.58
N ASP A 9 22.59 10.15 7.58
CA ASP A 9 23.68 9.15 7.66
C ASP A 9 23.62 8.51 9.07
N LYS A 10 23.41 9.34 10.11
CA LYS A 10 23.28 8.94 11.53
C LYS A 10 22.33 9.87 12.31
N GLY A 11 21.01 9.72 12.14
CA GLY A 11 20.04 10.58 12.82
C GLY A 11 18.58 10.26 12.54
N SER A 12 17.68 11.20 12.86
CA SER A 12 16.24 11.09 12.58
C SER A 12 15.89 11.61 11.17
N LEU A 13 14.88 11.00 10.54
CA LEU A 13 14.40 11.28 9.19
C LEU A 13 12.90 11.64 9.23
N VAL A 14 12.34 12.59 8.47
CA VAL A 14 12.95 13.76 7.67
C VAL A 14 12.36 13.33 6.24
N TYR A 15 11.06 13.04 6.11
CA TYR A 15 10.43 12.62 4.85
C TYR A 15 9.06 13.29 4.63
N LYS A 16 8.45 13.04 3.47
CA LYS A 16 7.11 13.47 3.09
C LYS A 16 6.19 12.26 3.08
N VAL A 17 4.94 12.41 3.53
CA VAL A 17 3.89 11.39 3.36
C VAL A 17 2.84 11.89 2.39
N GLU A 18 2.56 11.11 1.35
CA GLU A 18 1.40 11.30 0.48
C GLU A 18 0.34 10.24 0.81
N ASN A 19 -0.92 10.66 0.95
CA ASN A 19 -2.03 9.80 1.36
C ASN A 19 -3.02 9.67 0.21
N TYR A 20 -3.38 8.43 -0.12
CA TYR A 20 -4.27 8.08 -1.23
C TYR A 20 -5.42 7.20 -0.74
N LYS A 21 -6.62 7.41 -1.29
CA LYS A 21 -7.79 6.55 -1.06
C LYS A 21 -8.02 5.66 -2.28
N PHE A 22 -7.80 4.36 -2.12
CA PHE A 22 -8.02 3.37 -3.16
C PHE A 22 -9.51 3.00 -3.27
N ARG A 23 -9.95 2.72 -4.49
CA ARG A 23 -11.31 2.21 -4.78
C ARG A 23 -11.23 0.95 -5.62
N PHE A 24 -11.59 -0.19 -5.06
CA PHE A 24 -11.76 -1.42 -5.81
C PHE A 24 -13.12 -1.42 -6.50
N ARG A 25 -13.13 -1.42 -7.84
CA ARG A 25 -14.34 -1.52 -8.68
C ARG A 25 -15.43 -0.50 -8.27
N GLY A 26 -14.99 0.73 -7.95
CA GLY A 26 -15.84 1.87 -7.57
C GLY A 26 -16.08 2.06 -6.06
N ILE A 27 -15.92 1.01 -5.26
CA ILE A 27 -16.14 0.99 -3.80
C ILE A 27 -14.84 1.37 -3.08
N HIS A 28 -14.89 2.17 -2.02
CA HIS A 28 -13.70 2.40 -1.18
C HIS A 28 -13.27 1.08 -0.54
N ALA A 29 -11.96 0.81 -0.57
CA ALA A 29 -11.43 -0.50 -0.19
C ALA A 29 -10.11 -0.46 0.58
N ALA A 30 -9.32 0.61 0.43
CA ALA A 30 -8.09 0.78 1.20
C ALA A 30 -7.67 2.26 1.28
N GLU A 31 -6.86 2.58 2.29
CA GLU A 31 -6.01 3.77 2.31
C GLU A 31 -4.55 3.37 2.07
N ILE A 32 -3.79 4.21 1.37
CA ILE A 32 -2.37 3.99 1.03
C ILE A 32 -1.58 5.24 1.44
N GLU A 33 -0.58 5.05 2.28
CA GLU A 33 0.48 6.01 2.60
C GLU A 33 1.71 5.69 1.75
N ILE A 34 2.30 6.70 1.11
CA ILE A 34 3.62 6.59 0.49
C ILE A 34 4.59 7.51 1.23
N ALA A 35 5.68 6.94 1.72
CA ALA A 35 6.83 7.67 2.24
C ALA A 35 7.76 8.04 1.08
N ASP A 36 7.89 9.34 0.82
CA ASP A 36 8.74 9.95 -0.19
C ASP A 36 9.87 10.72 0.51
N VAL A 37 11.11 10.26 0.33
CA VAL A 37 12.32 10.81 0.95
C VAL A 37 13.17 11.43 -0.17
N PRO A 38 13.37 12.76 -0.21
CA PRO A 38 14.15 13.39 -1.27
C PRO A 38 15.62 12.90 -1.31
N GLY A 39 15.92 11.96 -2.20
CA GLY A 39 17.24 11.36 -2.36
C GLY A 39 17.40 9.93 -1.83
N GLU A 40 16.34 9.31 -1.29
CA GLU A 40 16.31 7.88 -0.96
C GLU A 40 15.14 7.18 -1.68
N ASN A 41 15.02 5.87 -1.49
CA ASN A 41 13.99 5.05 -2.11
C ASN A 41 12.63 5.23 -1.41
N ALA A 42 11.54 5.23 -2.19
CA ALA A 42 10.18 5.31 -1.66
C ALA A 42 9.72 3.98 -1.03
N ALA A 43 8.79 4.05 -0.08
CA ALA A 43 8.13 2.88 0.50
C ALA A 43 6.62 3.12 0.64
N PHE A 44 5.82 2.06 0.50
CA PHE A 44 4.38 2.13 0.72
C PHE A 44 3.97 1.50 2.06
N THR A 45 2.82 1.92 2.55
CA THR A 45 2.05 1.24 3.58
C THR A 45 0.57 1.36 3.23
N PHE A 46 -0.22 0.31 3.39
CA PHE A 46 -1.66 0.35 3.14
C PHE A 46 -2.46 -0.35 4.24
N GLN A 47 -3.75 -0.05 4.31
CA GLN A 47 -4.71 -0.79 5.13
C GLN A 47 -5.98 -1.02 4.31
N ILE A 48 -6.44 -2.28 4.23
CA ILE A 48 -7.69 -2.67 3.58
C ILE A 48 -8.85 -2.49 4.57
N GLU A 49 -9.95 -1.86 4.14
CA GLU A 49 -11.16 -1.71 4.94
C GLU A 49 -11.89 -3.07 5.08
N GLU A 50 -12.33 -3.43 6.29
CA GLU A 50 -13.11 -4.66 6.52
C GLU A 50 -14.49 -4.55 5.85
N ASN A 51 -14.76 -5.39 4.83
CA ASN A 51 -16.04 -5.36 4.11
C ASN A 51 -16.64 -6.75 3.86
N LYS A 52 -17.49 -7.18 4.80
CA LYS A 52 -18.17 -8.49 4.79
C LYS A 52 -19.13 -8.70 3.60
N THR A 53 -19.48 -7.65 2.87
CA THR A 53 -20.41 -7.73 1.73
C THR A 53 -19.70 -7.97 0.39
N PHE A 54 -18.44 -7.55 0.26
CA PHE A 54 -17.72 -7.56 -1.01
C PHE A 54 -16.39 -8.35 -0.98
N TRP A 55 -15.71 -8.40 0.16
CA TRP A 55 -14.45 -9.16 0.35
C TRP A 55 -14.33 -9.70 1.78
N GLY A 56 -15.41 -10.34 2.25
CA GLY A 56 -15.53 -10.84 3.62
C GLY A 56 -14.57 -11.99 3.99
N ASP A 57 -13.95 -12.62 3.00
CA ASP A 57 -13.03 -13.74 3.18
C ASP A 57 -11.55 -13.31 3.31
N VAL A 58 -11.27 -11.99 3.32
CA VAL A 58 -9.91 -11.47 3.54
C VAL A 58 -9.45 -11.83 4.97
N PRO A 59 -8.33 -12.56 5.14
CA PRO A 59 -7.80 -12.89 6.45
C PRO A 59 -7.49 -11.64 7.28
N SER A 60 -7.69 -11.69 8.59
CA SER A 60 -7.46 -10.55 9.49
C SER A 60 -6.03 -9.98 9.42
N GLY A 61 -5.02 -10.84 9.18
CA GLY A 61 -3.64 -10.40 8.93
C GLY A 61 -3.47 -9.52 7.67
N LEU A 62 -4.39 -9.60 6.70
CA LEU A 62 -4.42 -8.76 5.50
C LEU A 62 -5.36 -7.54 5.64
N LEU A 63 -6.07 -7.40 6.76
CA LEU A 63 -6.85 -6.20 7.14
C LEU A 63 -6.06 -5.26 8.09
N GLY A 64 -4.87 -5.68 8.52
CA GLY A 64 -3.93 -4.84 9.25
C GLY A 64 -3.30 -3.76 8.37
N LYS A 65 -2.56 -2.85 9.00
CA LYS A 65 -1.73 -1.86 8.30
C LYS A 65 -0.41 -2.53 7.88
N LEU A 66 -0.27 -2.81 6.58
CA LEU A 66 0.84 -3.56 5.99
C LEU A 66 1.79 -2.64 5.20
N HIS A 67 3.08 -2.80 5.39
CA HIS A 67 4.12 -2.06 4.66
C HIS A 67 4.80 -2.95 3.60
N SER A 68 5.52 -2.34 2.66
CA SER A 68 6.26 -3.01 1.58
C SER A 68 7.27 -4.09 2.03
N GLY A 69 7.61 -4.14 3.33
CA GLY A 69 8.47 -5.16 3.92
C GLY A 69 7.75 -6.32 4.64
N CYS A 70 6.41 -6.39 4.61
CA CYS A 70 5.64 -7.46 5.24
C CYS A 70 5.78 -8.79 4.51
N GLU A 71 6.14 -9.86 5.24
CA GLU A 71 6.23 -11.24 4.71
C GLU A 71 4.89 -11.72 4.13
N GLU A 72 3.78 -11.23 4.70
CA GLU A 72 2.40 -11.49 4.29
C GLU A 72 2.10 -11.04 2.85
N LEU A 73 2.91 -10.13 2.29
CA LEU A 73 2.75 -9.60 0.93
C LEU A 73 3.53 -10.40 -0.14
N LYS A 74 4.50 -11.22 0.24
CA LYS A 74 5.27 -12.06 -0.71
C LYS A 74 4.38 -12.98 -1.58
N PRO A 75 3.31 -13.63 -1.06
CA PRO A 75 2.37 -14.40 -1.87
C PRO A 75 1.61 -13.61 -2.95
N PHE A 76 1.74 -12.28 -2.99
CA PHE A 76 1.13 -11.38 -3.96
C PHE A 76 2.17 -10.73 -4.90
N GLY A 77 3.46 -11.07 -4.75
CA GLY A 77 4.56 -10.56 -5.57
C GLY A 77 5.24 -9.30 -5.04
N VAL A 78 5.13 -9.00 -3.74
CA VAL A 78 5.91 -7.94 -3.08
C VAL A 78 7.22 -8.54 -2.58
N GLU A 79 8.31 -8.25 -3.27
CA GLU A 79 9.67 -8.76 -2.95
C GLU A 79 10.63 -7.66 -2.48
N LEU A 80 10.24 -6.39 -2.57
CA LEU A 80 11.08 -5.22 -2.29
C LEU A 80 10.51 -4.37 -1.16
N THR A 81 11.31 -4.14 -0.12
CA THR A 81 10.97 -3.21 0.96
C THR A 81 10.92 -1.75 0.49
N PHE A 82 11.65 -1.39 -0.57
CA PHE A 82 11.78 -0.03 -1.08
C PHE A 82 11.83 0.00 -2.62
N TYR A 83 11.42 1.12 -3.21
CA TYR A 83 11.30 1.34 -4.67
C TYR A 83 12.06 2.59 -5.11
N ASN A 84 12.58 2.58 -6.34
CA ASN A 84 13.42 3.67 -6.87
C ASN A 84 12.71 5.04 -6.91
N ASP A 85 11.38 5.05 -6.97
CA ASP A 85 10.53 6.23 -7.07
C ASP A 85 9.14 5.97 -6.46
N LYS A 86 8.40 7.08 -6.26
CA LYS A 86 7.07 7.09 -5.67
C LYS A 86 6.03 6.36 -6.52
N ASP A 87 6.09 6.50 -7.84
CA ASP A 87 5.04 6.02 -8.74
C ASP A 87 5.11 4.49 -8.88
N ALA A 88 6.31 3.92 -8.86
CA ALA A 88 6.54 2.48 -8.68
C ALA A 88 6.00 1.96 -7.35
N ALA A 89 6.21 2.69 -6.24
CA ALA A 89 5.66 2.31 -4.92
C ALA A 89 4.12 2.34 -4.90
N ILE A 90 3.51 3.32 -5.56
CA ILE A 90 2.04 3.42 -5.73
C ILE A 90 1.53 2.23 -6.56
N GLN A 91 2.13 1.96 -7.72
CA GLN A 91 1.68 0.89 -8.62
C GLN A 91 1.71 -0.48 -7.92
N VAL A 92 2.81 -0.79 -7.21
CA VAL A 92 2.91 -2.07 -6.49
C VAL A 92 1.94 -2.14 -5.32
N ALA A 93 1.67 -1.03 -4.62
CA ALA A 93 0.62 -0.99 -3.60
C ALA A 93 -0.77 -1.28 -4.21
N THR A 94 -1.14 -0.61 -5.31
CA THR A 94 -2.44 -0.82 -5.97
C THR A 94 -2.59 -2.23 -6.54
N ASP A 95 -1.55 -2.76 -7.19
CA ASP A 95 -1.55 -4.12 -7.74
C ASP A 95 -1.68 -5.16 -6.62
N THR A 96 -1.04 -4.93 -5.47
CA THR A 96 -1.08 -5.85 -4.32
C THR A 96 -2.46 -5.86 -3.69
N ILE A 97 -3.05 -4.69 -3.45
CA ILE A 97 -4.42 -4.57 -2.92
C ILE A 97 -5.41 -5.20 -3.92
N GLU A 98 -5.27 -4.94 -5.22
CA GLU A 98 -6.14 -5.55 -6.22
C GLU A 98 -5.99 -7.09 -6.28
N LYS A 99 -4.78 -7.65 -6.18
CA LYS A 99 -4.58 -9.11 -6.09
C LYS A 99 -5.22 -9.71 -4.83
N ILE A 100 -5.10 -9.05 -3.67
CA ILE A 100 -5.73 -9.48 -2.42
C ILE A 100 -7.26 -9.48 -2.58
N LEU A 101 -7.83 -8.38 -3.05
CA LEU A 101 -9.28 -8.22 -3.19
C LEU A 101 -9.87 -9.13 -4.28
N ASN A 102 -9.19 -9.35 -5.41
CA ASN A 102 -9.63 -10.34 -6.41
C ASN A 102 -9.57 -11.79 -5.89
N LYS A 103 -8.66 -12.11 -4.97
CA LYS A 103 -8.51 -13.45 -4.37
C LYS A 103 -9.56 -13.75 -3.29
N TYR A 104 -10.02 -12.74 -2.57
CA TYR A 104 -10.92 -12.87 -1.41
C TYR A 104 -12.26 -12.13 -1.56
N LYS A 105 -12.63 -11.72 -2.78
CA LYS A 105 -13.96 -11.18 -3.08
C LYS A 105 -15.04 -12.24 -2.87
N ALA A 106 -16.21 -11.81 -2.41
CA ALA A 106 -17.37 -12.68 -2.30
C ALA A 106 -17.81 -13.20 -3.69
N PRO A 107 -18.09 -14.50 -3.87
CA PRO A 107 -18.49 -15.05 -5.17
C PRO A 107 -19.72 -14.35 -5.78
N GLY A 108 -19.65 -14.04 -7.08
CA GLY A 108 -20.73 -13.33 -7.79
C GLY A 108 -20.87 -11.86 -7.40
N LYS A 109 -19.90 -11.28 -6.67
CA LYS A 109 -19.81 -9.83 -6.43
C LYS A 109 -18.74 -9.21 -7.31
N LEU A 110 -19.08 -8.05 -7.85
CA LEU A 110 -18.20 -7.19 -8.65
C LEU A 110 -17.75 -7.79 -10.00
N ASP A 111 -18.35 -8.89 -10.46
CA ASP A 111 -18.03 -9.58 -11.72
C ASP A 111 -18.67 -8.90 -12.96
N PHE A 112 -18.49 -7.58 -13.05
CA PHE A 112 -18.97 -6.70 -14.12
C PHE A 112 -17.82 -6.12 -14.96
#